data_AF-A0A8S0UF89-F1
#
_entry.id   AF-A0A8S0UF89-F1
#
_cell.length_a   1.000
_cell.length_b   1.000
_cell.length_c   1.000
_cell.angle_alpha   90.00
_cell.angle_beta   90.00
_cell.angle_gamma   90.00
#
_symmetry.space_group_name_H-M   'P 1'
#
loop_
_entity.id
_entity.type
_entity.pdbx_description
1 polymer ?
#
loop_
_entity_poly.entity_id
_entity_poly.type
_entity_poly.pdbx_seq_one_letter_code
_entity_poly.pdbx_strand_id
1 'polypeptide(L)'
;MIALAQEAGLELVLPQGSKGLIPYVLFNQQQILQTEELVDESRYCDLPLLAYLESLPPTYIVHQEEIIKHLSIDGSLFQSPSATAYAFMATGNIECRRYLESLVLNCPNGG
;
A
#
# COMPACT_ATOMS: atom_id res chain seq x y z
N MET A 1 -2.14 -3.70 -8.06
CA MET A 1 -1.82 -5.08 -8.55
C MET A 1 -2.32 -5.36 -9.97
N ILE A 2 -3.63 -5.25 -10.27
CA ILE A 2 -4.14 -5.53 -11.64
C ILE A 2 -3.44 -4.66 -12.70
N ALA A 3 -3.39 -3.34 -12.46
CA ALA A 3 -2.69 -2.40 -13.34
C ALA A 3 -1.20 -2.78 -13.51
N LEU A 4 -0.49 -3.06 -12.42
CA LEU A 4 0.92 -3.49 -12.45
C LEU A 4 1.12 -4.78 -13.28
N ALA A 5 0.23 -5.76 -13.17
CA ALA A 5 0.30 -6.98 -13.96
C ALA A 5 0.12 -6.70 -15.46
N GLN A 6 -0.81 -5.82 -15.81
CA GLN A 6 -1.02 -5.39 -17.20
C GLN A 6 0.18 -4.61 -17.75
N GLU A 7 0.75 -3.70 -16.97
CA GLU A 7 1.97 -2.96 -17.31
C GLU A 7 3.18 -3.88 -17.51
N ALA A 8 3.28 -4.95 -16.72
CA ALA A 8 4.28 -5.99 -16.87
C ALA A 8 4.03 -6.93 -18.07
N GLY A 9 2.95 -6.73 -18.84
CA GLY A 9 2.61 -7.55 -20.00
C GLY A 9 2.03 -8.92 -19.67
N LEU A 10 1.54 -9.12 -18.45
CA LEU A 10 0.93 -10.38 -18.03
C LEU A 10 -0.50 -10.50 -18.56
N GLU A 11 -0.82 -11.64 -19.16
CA GLU A 11 -2.19 -11.96 -19.58
C GLU A 11 -3.06 -12.27 -18.35
N LEU A 12 -4.05 -11.42 -18.09
CA LEU A 12 -5.01 -11.61 -17.00
C LEU A 12 -6.14 -12.55 -17.44
N VAL A 13 -6.03 -13.82 -17.09
CA VAL A 13 -7.11 -14.80 -17.27
C VAL A 13 -8.11 -14.66 -16.13
N LEU A 14 -9.12 -13.82 -16.35
CA LEU A 14 -10.20 -13.58 -15.40
C LEU A 14 -11.37 -14.57 -15.62
N PRO A 15 -11.92 -15.18 -14.56
CA PRO A 15 -13.11 -16.04 -14.67
C PRO A 15 -14.27 -15.37 -15.42
N GLN A 16 -15.08 -16.17 -16.11
CA GLN A 16 -16.28 -15.65 -16.78
C GLN A 16 -17.18 -14.94 -15.77
N GLY A 17 -17.52 -13.67 -16.04
CA GLY A 17 -18.31 -12.81 -15.14
C GLY A 17 -17.50 -11.81 -14.29
N SER A 18 -16.19 -12.01 -14.08
CA SER A 18 -15.38 -11.07 -13.28
C SER A 18 -14.80 -9.90 -14.08
N LYS A 19 -14.79 -9.99 -15.42
CA LYS A 19 -14.39 -8.87 -16.29
C LYS A 19 -15.22 -7.60 -16.04
N GLY A 20 -16.51 -7.75 -15.74
CA GLY A 20 -17.39 -6.63 -15.38
C GLY A 20 -17.18 -6.10 -13.96
N LEU A 21 -16.56 -6.89 -13.07
CA LEU A 21 -16.29 -6.50 -11.68
C LEU A 21 -15.04 -5.63 -11.56
N ILE A 22 -14.06 -5.74 -12.47
CA ILE A 22 -12.84 -4.93 -12.39
C ILE A 22 -13.14 -3.42 -12.46
N PRO A 23 -13.93 -2.92 -13.44
CA PRO A 23 -14.32 -1.51 -13.45
C PRO A 23 -15.06 -1.09 -12.18
N TYR A 24 -15.90 -1.97 -11.61
CA TYR A 24 -16.63 -1.69 -10.37
C TYR A 24 -15.70 -1.55 -9.15
N VAL A 25 -14.71 -2.44 -9.01
CA VAL A 25 -13.71 -2.37 -7.93
C VAL A 25 -12.86 -1.10 -8.07
N LEU A 26 -12.41 -0.77 -9.28
CA LEU A 26 -11.64 0.45 -9.54
C LEU A 26 -12.45 1.73 -9.26
N PHE A 27 -13.74 1.73 -9.64
CA PHE A 27 -14.65 2.82 -9.32
C PHE A 27 -14.81 3.00 -7.81
N ASN A 28 -15.02 1.91 -7.06
CA ASN A 28 -15.13 1.95 -5.60
C ASN A 28 -13.82 2.44 -4.95
N GLN A 29 -12.66 2.01 -5.46
CA GLN A 29 -11.37 2.50 -4.98
C GLN A 29 -11.27 4.03 -5.14
N GLN A 30 -11.66 4.58 -6.29
CA GLN A 30 -11.67 6.03 -6.49
C GLN A 30 -12.62 6.75 -5.54
N GLN A 31 -13.82 6.21 -5.28
CA GLN A 31 -14.78 6.80 -4.34
C GLN A 31 -14.24 6.82 -2.90
N ILE A 32 -13.54 5.76 -2.48
CA ILE A 32 -12.88 5.71 -1.16
C ILE A 32 -11.83 6.83 -1.05
N LEU A 33 -10.94 6.95 -2.05
CA LEU A 33 -9.87 7.95 -2.04
C LEU A 33 -10.42 9.39 -2.04
N GLN A 34 -11.45 9.66 -2.84
CA GLN A 34 -12.12 10.96 -2.86
C GLN A 34 -12.76 11.29 -1.50
N THR A 35 -13.30 10.30 -0.81
CA THR A 35 -13.92 10.50 0.51
C THR A 35 -12.86 10.84 1.57
N GLU A 36 -11.71 10.17 1.52
CA GLU A 36 -10.58 10.41 2.44
C GLU A 36 -9.95 11.80 2.24
N GLU A 37 -9.86 12.29 1.00
CA GLU A 37 -9.36 13.65 0.69
C GLU A 37 -10.26 14.77 1.25
N LEU A 38 -11.55 14.50 1.45
CA LEU A 38 -12.52 15.45 2.00
C LEU A 38 -12.51 15.53 3.55
N VAL A 39 -11.78 14.64 4.23
CA VAL A 39 -11.68 14.63 5.69
C VAL A 39 -10.69 15.71 6.14
N ASP A 40 -11.16 16.59 7.03
CA ASP A 40 -10.45 17.76 7.55
C ASP A 40 -9.02 17.47 8.03
N GLU A 41 -8.09 18.40 7.74
CA GLU A 41 -6.65 18.28 8.05
C GLU A 41 -6.36 18.05 9.54
N SER A 42 -7.29 18.47 10.40
CA SER A 42 -7.20 18.29 11.85
C SER A 42 -7.31 16.84 12.33
N ARG A 43 -7.75 15.90 11.47
CA ARG A 43 -7.87 14.46 11.79
C ARG A 43 -6.75 13.59 11.21
N TYR A 44 -5.71 14.18 10.63
CA TYR A 44 -4.53 13.49 10.06
C TYR A 44 -3.72 12.63 11.05
N CYS A 45 -4.16 12.52 12.31
CA CYS A 45 -3.59 11.58 13.27
C CYS A 45 -3.99 10.12 12.98
N ASP A 46 -5.04 9.90 12.18
CA ASP A 46 -5.49 8.58 11.77
C ASP A 46 -5.49 8.53 10.23
N LEU A 47 -4.41 8.05 9.60
CA LEU A 47 -4.42 7.75 8.15
C LEU A 47 -4.53 6.23 7.92
N PRO A 48 -5.76 5.68 7.83
CA PRO A 48 -5.97 4.27 7.49
C PRO A 48 -5.32 3.90 6.15
N LEU A 49 -5.25 4.83 5.20
CA LEU A 49 -4.76 4.56 3.85
C LEU A 49 -3.28 4.21 3.79
N LEU A 50 -2.44 4.75 4.69
CA LEU A 50 -1.02 4.42 4.74
C LEU A 50 -0.78 2.96 5.15
N ALA A 51 -1.72 2.32 5.85
CA ALA A 51 -1.64 0.89 6.11
C ALA A 51 -1.81 0.03 4.84
N TYR A 52 -2.31 0.62 3.75
CA TYR A 52 -2.53 0.00 2.45
C TYR A 52 -1.71 0.67 1.34
N LEU A 53 -0.58 1.30 1.70
CA LEU A 53 0.26 2.12 0.82
C LEU A 53 0.64 1.42 -0.49
N GLU A 54 0.88 0.11 -0.47
CA GLU A 54 1.22 -0.71 -1.64
C GLU A 54 0.07 -0.87 -2.66
N SER A 55 -1.16 -0.57 -2.23
CA SER A 55 -2.38 -0.73 -3.02
C SER A 55 -2.90 0.58 -3.60
N LEU A 56 -2.34 1.71 -3.17
CA LEU A 56 -2.75 3.03 -3.62
C LEU A 56 -2.42 3.19 -5.12
N PRO A 57 -3.30 3.84 -5.89
CA PRO A 57 -3.04 4.07 -7.31
C PRO A 57 -1.86 5.05 -7.47
N PRO A 58 -1.09 4.98 -8.57
CA PRO A 58 0.02 5.90 -8.83
C PRO A 58 -0.38 7.39 -8.84
N THR A 59 -1.66 7.68 -9.04
CA THR A 59 -2.22 9.03 -9.01
C THR A 59 -2.36 9.60 -7.59
N TYR A 60 -2.32 8.75 -6.56
CA TYR A 60 -2.39 9.18 -5.17
C TYR A 60 -0.97 9.40 -4.65
N ILE A 61 -0.58 10.66 -4.51
CA ILE A 61 0.78 11.05 -4.16
C ILE A 61 0.91 11.09 -2.64
N VAL A 62 1.76 10.23 -2.10
CA VAL A 62 2.16 10.24 -0.69
C VAL A 62 3.59 10.73 -0.57
N HIS A 63 3.82 11.73 0.27
CA HIS A 63 5.15 12.29 0.49
C HIS A 63 6.02 11.37 1.35
N GLN A 64 7.32 11.31 1.08
CA GLN A 64 8.24 10.45 1.82
C GLN A 64 8.29 10.83 3.31
N GLU A 65 8.22 12.12 3.61
CA GLU A 65 8.19 12.65 4.98
C GLU A 65 6.97 12.15 5.76
N GLU A 66 5.83 12.02 5.07
CA GLU A 66 4.60 11.52 5.66
C GLU A 66 4.70 10.02 5.97
N ILE A 67 5.31 9.24 5.07
CA ILE A 67 5.59 7.82 5.30
C ILE A 67 6.50 7.66 6.53
N ILE A 68 7.59 8.43 6.59
CA ILE A 68 8.58 8.34 7.68
C ILE A 68 7.96 8.73 9.02
N LYS A 69 7.09 9.76 9.04
CA LYS A 69 6.40 10.22 10.26
C LYS A 69 5.54 9.13 10.91
N HIS A 70 5.02 8.19 10.13
CA HIS A 70 4.13 7.13 10.61
C HIS A 70 4.81 5.78 10.85
N LEU A 71 6.15 5.71 10.75
CA LEU A 71 6.88 4.51 11.11
C LEU A 71 6.78 4.27 12.62
N SER A 72 6.53 3.02 12.98
CA SER A 72 6.60 2.54 14.35
C SER A 72 8.06 2.45 14.82
N ILE A 73 8.26 2.30 16.13
CA ILE A 73 9.58 2.20 16.75
C ILE A 73 10.39 1.03 16.17
N ASP A 74 9.73 -0.05 15.76
CA ASP A 74 10.34 -1.23 15.15
C ASP A 74 10.65 -1.07 13.65
N GLY A 75 10.33 0.09 13.05
CA GLY A 75 10.50 0.36 11.62
C GLY A 75 9.33 -0.08 10.74
N SER A 76 8.28 -0.66 11.31
CA SER A 76 7.09 -1.05 10.55
C SER A 76 6.19 0.14 10.22
N LEU A 77 5.53 0.07 9.08
CA LEU A 77 4.40 0.92 8.75
C LEU A 77 3.11 0.18 9.13
N PHE A 78 2.46 0.59 10.22
CA PHE A 78 1.24 -0.02 10.79
C PHE A 78 1.32 -1.55 10.99
N GLN A 79 2.50 -2.09 11.31
CA GLN A 79 2.74 -3.55 11.44
C GLN A 79 2.37 -4.36 10.18
N SER A 80 2.25 -3.69 9.03
CA SER A 80 1.93 -4.31 7.75
C SER A 80 3.22 -4.57 6.97
N PRO A 81 3.60 -5.84 6.71
CA PRO A 81 4.81 -6.15 5.95
C PRO A 81 4.77 -5.62 4.51
N SER A 82 3.60 -5.65 3.86
CA SER A 82 3.43 -5.16 2.48
C SER A 82 3.56 -3.64 2.41
N ALA A 83 2.90 -2.91 3.31
CA ALA A 83 3.03 -1.46 3.38
C ALA A 83 4.46 -1.04 3.76
N THR A 84 5.11 -1.78 4.67
CA THR A 84 6.51 -1.53 5.06
C THR A 84 7.48 -1.81 3.91
N ALA A 85 7.25 -2.85 3.11
CA ALA A 85 8.03 -3.13 1.91
C ALA A 85 7.91 -2.00 0.88
N TYR A 86 6.70 -1.49 0.65
CA TYR A 86 6.51 -0.33 -0.20
C TYR A 86 7.20 0.92 0.37
N ALA A 87 7.06 1.18 1.67
CA ALA A 87 7.73 2.29 2.34
C ALA A 87 9.26 2.23 2.17
N PHE A 88 9.85 1.03 2.30
CA PHE A 88 11.27 0.82 2.01
C PHE A 88 11.62 1.14 0.55
N MET A 89 10.85 0.65 -0.41
CA MET A 89 11.08 0.94 -1.84
C MET A 89 10.97 2.44 -2.16
N ALA A 90 10.03 3.14 -1.52
CA ALA A 90 9.79 4.56 -1.75
C ALA A 90 10.82 5.49 -1.08
N THR A 91 11.34 5.11 0.10
CA THR A 91 12.14 6.00 0.96
C THR A 91 13.59 5.55 1.16
N GLY A 92 13.90 4.27 0.92
CA GLY A 92 15.19 3.67 1.28
C GLY A 92 15.45 3.59 2.80
N ASN A 93 14.42 3.78 3.64
CA ASN A 93 14.59 3.85 5.09
C ASN A 93 15.13 2.53 5.68
N ILE A 94 16.20 2.63 6.45
CA ILE A 94 16.92 1.48 7.00
C ILE A 94 16.12 0.73 8.08
N GLU A 95 15.24 1.40 8.81
CA GLU A 95 14.41 0.76 9.84
C GLU A 95 13.35 -0.13 9.20
N CYS A 96 12.71 0.33 8.11
CA CYS A 96 11.83 -0.52 7.30
C CYS A 96 12.55 -1.79 6.84
N ARG A 97 13.79 -1.67 6.36
CA ARG A 97 14.59 -2.83 5.95
C ARG A 97 14.85 -3.78 7.11
N ARG A 98 15.27 -3.26 8.28
CA ARG A 98 15.54 -4.08 9.47
C ARG A 98 14.29 -4.82 9.94
N TYR A 99 13.13 -4.17 9.93
CA TYR A 99 11.85 -4.80 10.21
C TYR A 99 11.59 -5.98 9.28
N LEU A 100 11.70 -5.76 7.96
CA LEU A 100 11.46 -6.80 6.94
C LEU A 100 12.46 -7.96 7.05
N GLU A 101 13.75 -7.68 7.27
CA GLU A 101 14.79 -8.69 7.50
C GLU A 101 14.45 -9.55 8.73
N SER A 102 13.96 -8.93 9.82
CA SER A 102 13.55 -9.64 11.03
C SER A 102 12.38 -10.61 10.76
N LEU A 103 11.44 -10.23 9.90
CA LEU A 103 10.31 -11.09 9.53
C LEU A 103 10.78 -12.28 8.70
N VAL A 104 11.68 -12.09 7.74
CA VAL A 104 12.23 -13.19 6.93
C VAL A 104 13.02 -14.17 7.81
N LEU A 105 13.76 -13.69 8.81
CA LEU A 105 14.48 -14.55 9.75
C LEU A 105 13.54 -15.37 10.64
N ASN A 106 12.43 -14.78 11.09
CA ASN A 106 11.48 -15.44 11.99
C ASN A 106 10.45 -16.31 11.23
N CYS A 107 10.13 -15.95 9.99
CA CYS A 107 9.15 -16.59 9.12
C CYS A 107 9.76 -16.87 7.73
N PRO A 108 10.71 -17.82 7.61
CA PRO A 108 11.52 -18.01 6.40
C PRO A 108 10.75 -18.37 5.13
N ASN A 109 9.52 -18.86 5.24
CA ASN A 109 8.68 -19.23 4.09
C ASN A 109 7.50 -18.26 3.84
N GLY A 110 7.42 -17.15 4.59
CA GLY A 110 6.17 -16.39 4.70
C GLY A 110 5.12 -17.18 5.48
N GLY A 111 4.30 -16.47 6.29
CA GLY A 111 3.18 -17.09 7.00
C GLY A 111 2.10 -17.60 6.05
#